data_AF-A0A8T6H554-F1
#
_entry.id   AF-A0A8T6H554-F1
#
_cell.length_a   1.000
_cell.length_b   1.000
_cell.length_c   1.000
_cell.angle_alpha   90.00
_cell.angle_beta   90.00
_cell.angle_gamma   90.00
#
_symmetry.space_group_name_H-M   'P 1'
#
loop_
_entity.id
_entity.type
_entity.pdbx_description
1 polymer ?
#
loop_
_entity_poly.entity_id
_entity_poly.type
_entity_poly.pdbx_seq_one_letter_code
_entity_poly.pdbx_strand_id
1 'polypeptide(L)'
;MPTLPNFTQFEGRYWDTAAIRNALDYQGVLAPHTGQPFSEAMLLGISGGVTFGYFTFHYKGYDPQVNLLTRNTFEPMERIYDRMKLPRDLRRSASANKGRQNLIDALEEGYAAIASPDGSLLPYNALPYDQANWHTMPLVIYGYEPDSGEAYISDRSRTSLTVSTDDLDAARARVKKDRHGLTLLGAPDDSALAGAIRAGIADTVQLMTEKPLKGSARNFGLKALQHWADMLAKTSKGSWAREYATGRPLLAVLISSYTFLGPAFGKTMGAERDVYADFLNEAAAALEAAALNDVAALYRESAAAWQRLLDSLLPEDAPMLSETRALIDRKTDLFIESGAAQLDEIRACYQRLEALKTEAESDFPLSESEVAELRASIRDRVLEVSEAEAAAVLALKGAIS
;
A
#
# COMPACT_ATOMS: atom_id res chain seq x y z
N MET A 1 24.09 7.53 22.80
CA MET A 1 24.20 6.82 21.52
C MET A 1 22.84 6.21 21.26
N PRO A 2 21.97 6.93 20.54
CA PRO A 2 20.55 6.74 20.67
C PRO A 2 20.04 5.72 19.64
N THR A 3 20.33 4.45 19.90
CA THR A 3 19.60 3.33 19.30
C THR A 3 18.71 2.71 20.37
N LEU A 4 17.45 2.51 20.02
CA LEU A 4 16.45 1.93 20.89
C LEU A 4 16.81 0.48 21.25
N PRO A 5 16.90 0.14 22.55
CA PRO A 5 17.31 -1.19 22.97
C PRO A 5 16.26 -2.24 22.61
N ASN A 6 16.72 -3.40 22.11
CA ASN A 6 15.87 -4.57 21.80
C ASN A 6 14.72 -4.30 20.80
N PHE A 7 14.86 -3.29 19.94
CA PHE A 7 13.88 -3.05 18.88
C PHE A 7 13.82 -4.25 17.92
N THR A 8 12.64 -4.84 17.77
CA THR A 8 12.41 -6.05 16.95
C THR A 8 11.18 -5.94 16.04
N GLN A 9 10.53 -4.77 16.03
CA GLN A 9 9.30 -4.49 15.30
C GLN A 9 9.58 -4.23 13.82
N PHE A 10 9.89 -5.29 13.08
CA PHE A 10 10.16 -5.24 11.63
C PHE A 10 9.02 -5.85 10.80
N GLU A 11 7.97 -6.38 11.44
CA GLU A 11 6.80 -6.81 10.68
C GLU A 11 5.95 -5.60 10.29
N GLY A 12 5.20 -5.72 9.21
CA GLY A 12 4.33 -4.66 8.72
C GLY A 12 4.57 -4.38 7.26
N ARG A 13 3.53 -4.45 6.43
CA ARG A 13 3.66 -4.33 4.97
C ARG A 13 3.30 -2.96 4.46
N TYR A 14 2.34 -2.26 5.06
CA TYR A 14 1.88 -0.99 4.51
C TYR A 14 2.43 0.18 5.30
N TRP A 15 3.12 1.12 4.64
CA TRP A 15 3.78 2.25 5.30
C TRP A 15 2.92 2.95 6.36
N ASP A 16 1.68 3.30 6.04
CA ASP A 16 0.82 4.08 6.94
C ASP A 16 0.44 3.29 8.22
N THR A 17 0.13 2.00 8.10
CA THR A 17 -0.27 1.16 9.25
C THR A 17 0.93 0.56 9.97
N ALA A 18 1.93 0.09 9.24
CA ALA A 18 3.14 -0.53 9.77
C ALA A 18 3.93 0.44 10.65
N ALA A 19 4.10 1.70 10.23
CA ALA A 19 4.85 2.67 11.02
C ALA A 19 4.17 2.94 12.38
N ILE A 20 2.84 3.07 12.38
CA ILE A 20 2.06 3.24 13.62
C ILE A 20 2.14 1.98 14.48
N ARG A 21 1.89 0.82 13.88
CA ARG A 21 1.92 -0.49 14.57
C ARG A 21 3.27 -0.73 15.25
N ASN A 22 4.37 -0.56 14.52
CA ASN A 22 5.72 -0.84 15.04
C ASN A 22 6.13 0.15 16.13
N ALA A 23 5.76 1.43 15.99
CA ALA A 23 6.04 2.42 17.01
C ALA A 23 5.23 2.18 18.30
N LEU A 24 3.99 1.73 18.21
CA LEU A 24 3.15 1.40 19.36
C LEU A 24 3.56 0.07 20.02
N ASP A 25 3.86 -0.95 19.22
CA ASP A 25 4.31 -2.26 19.70
C ASP A 25 5.63 -2.14 20.48
N TYR A 26 6.61 -1.39 19.96
CA TYR A 26 7.86 -1.13 20.69
C TYR A 26 7.62 -0.46 22.05
N GLN A 27 6.60 0.41 22.16
CA GLN A 27 6.21 1.08 23.40
C GLN A 27 5.36 0.19 24.34
N GLY A 28 5.09 -1.07 23.96
CA GLY A 28 4.29 -2.00 24.74
C GLY A 28 2.79 -1.69 24.76
N VAL A 29 2.29 -0.94 23.77
CA VAL A 29 0.86 -0.63 23.65
C VAL A 29 0.12 -1.85 23.12
N LEU A 30 -0.87 -2.31 23.88
CA LEU A 30 -1.69 -3.48 23.55
C LEU A 30 -3.11 -3.05 23.17
N ALA A 31 -3.70 -3.76 22.21
CA ALA A 31 -5.08 -3.58 21.86
C ALA A 31 -5.99 -4.19 22.95
N PRO A 32 -6.98 -3.46 23.48
CA PRO A 32 -7.74 -3.87 24.66
C PRO A 32 -8.59 -5.13 24.46
N HIS A 33 -8.95 -5.45 23.21
CA HIS A 33 -9.81 -6.58 22.88
C HIS A 33 -9.04 -7.90 22.68
N THR A 34 -7.72 -7.85 22.46
CA THR A 34 -6.88 -9.05 22.23
C THR A 34 -5.77 -9.21 23.29
N GLY A 35 -5.37 -8.12 23.96
CA GLY A 35 -4.19 -8.12 24.82
C GLY A 35 -2.88 -8.33 24.04
N GLN A 36 -2.90 -8.14 22.72
CA GLN A 36 -1.74 -8.22 21.82
C GLN A 36 -1.46 -6.85 21.22
N PRO A 37 -0.27 -6.61 20.62
CA PRO A 37 -0.04 -5.41 19.83
C PRO A 37 -1.13 -5.20 18.77
N PHE A 38 -1.45 -3.95 18.45
CA PHE A 38 -2.42 -3.66 17.38
C PHE A 38 -2.00 -4.33 16.07
N SER A 39 -2.93 -5.05 15.42
CA SER A 39 -2.67 -5.64 14.12
C SER A 39 -2.74 -4.59 13.01
N GLU A 40 -2.03 -4.81 11.90
CA GLU A 40 -2.22 -3.96 10.70
C GLU A 40 -3.65 -4.07 10.16
N ALA A 41 -4.32 -5.20 10.35
CA ALA A 41 -5.71 -5.37 9.96
C ALA A 41 -6.61 -4.38 10.71
N MET A 42 -6.49 -4.32 12.04
CA MET A 42 -7.23 -3.36 12.86
C MET A 42 -7.00 -1.91 12.39
N LEU A 43 -5.74 -1.53 12.17
CA LEU A 43 -5.39 -0.18 11.69
C LEU A 43 -5.89 0.10 10.26
N LEU A 44 -5.87 -0.90 9.36
CA LEU A 44 -6.44 -0.79 8.02
C LEU A 44 -7.94 -0.49 8.10
N GLY A 45 -8.68 -1.26 8.90
CA GLY A 45 -10.10 -1.04 9.11
C GLY A 45 -10.41 0.35 9.65
N ILE A 46 -9.72 0.75 10.72
CA ILE A 46 -9.88 2.07 11.37
C ILE A 46 -9.56 3.22 10.41
N SER A 47 -8.58 3.08 9.50
CA SER A 47 -8.22 4.14 8.54
C SER A 47 -9.28 4.37 7.44
N GLY A 48 -10.30 3.50 7.36
CA GLY A 48 -11.39 3.55 6.38
C GLY A 48 -11.42 2.36 5.44
N GLY A 49 -10.56 1.36 5.66
CA GLY A 49 -10.65 0.03 5.07
C GLY A 49 -10.43 -0.04 3.57
N VAL A 50 -11.07 -1.04 2.96
CA VAL A 50 -10.94 -1.34 1.54
C VAL A 50 -11.76 -0.39 0.67
N THR A 51 -11.30 -0.18 -0.55
CA THR A 51 -12.06 0.48 -1.60
C THR A 51 -11.63 -0.06 -2.96
N PHE A 52 -12.26 0.40 -4.03
CA PHE A 52 -11.69 0.25 -5.36
C PHE A 52 -11.52 1.61 -6.01
N GLY A 53 -10.45 1.82 -6.76
CA GLY A 53 -10.30 2.98 -7.60
C GLY A 53 -9.64 2.65 -8.94
N TYR A 54 -10.13 3.27 -10.01
CA TYR A 54 -9.66 3.06 -11.37
C TYR A 54 -9.21 4.38 -11.99
N PHE A 55 -7.92 4.48 -12.31
CA PHE A 55 -7.32 5.68 -12.88
C PHE A 55 -6.38 5.33 -14.02
N THR A 56 -6.49 6.08 -15.12
CA THR A 56 -5.62 5.94 -16.29
C THR A 56 -4.78 7.20 -16.44
N PHE A 57 -3.47 7.06 -16.65
CA PHE A 57 -2.56 8.18 -16.80
C PHE A 57 -1.75 8.09 -18.10
N HIS A 58 -1.67 9.22 -18.81
CA HIS A 58 -0.90 9.39 -20.04
C HIS A 58 -0.05 10.66 -19.91
N TYR A 59 1.16 10.50 -19.38
CA TYR A 59 2.09 11.61 -19.22
C TYR A 59 3.09 11.63 -20.38
N LYS A 60 3.39 12.83 -20.89
CA LYS A 60 4.38 12.99 -21.97
C LYS A 60 5.74 12.47 -21.49
N GLY A 61 6.31 11.52 -22.23
CA GLY A 61 7.62 10.94 -21.93
C GLY A 61 7.59 9.74 -20.98
N TYR A 62 6.41 9.23 -20.62
CA TYR A 62 6.24 8.05 -19.77
C TYR A 62 5.35 7.03 -20.46
N ASP A 63 5.56 5.74 -20.15
CA ASP A 63 4.63 4.68 -20.53
C ASP A 63 3.23 4.95 -19.93
N PRO A 64 2.14 4.58 -20.62
CA PRO A 64 0.80 4.69 -20.05
C PRO A 64 0.67 3.83 -18.79
N GLN A 65 -0.15 4.29 -17.84
CA GLN A 65 -0.36 3.59 -16.58
C GLN A 65 -1.84 3.42 -16.28
N VAL A 66 -2.16 2.26 -15.72
CA VAL A 66 -3.44 2.01 -15.06
C VAL A 66 -3.13 1.83 -13.57
N ASN A 67 -3.52 2.83 -12.77
CA ASN A 67 -3.28 2.83 -11.33
C ASN A 67 -4.57 2.43 -10.63
N LEU A 68 -4.46 1.38 -9.83
CA LEU A 68 -5.58 0.76 -9.14
C LEU A 68 -5.46 0.99 -7.63
N LEU A 69 -6.54 1.47 -7.02
CA LEU A 69 -6.63 1.61 -5.57
C LEU A 69 -7.42 0.45 -5.01
N THR A 70 -6.94 -0.10 -3.91
CA THR A 70 -7.51 -1.28 -3.24
C THR A 70 -7.88 -0.96 -1.79
N ARG A 71 -7.45 0.18 -1.27
CA ARG A 71 -7.75 0.68 0.06
C ARG A 71 -7.90 2.19 0.04
N ASN A 72 -8.47 2.69 1.12
CA ASN A 72 -8.68 4.10 1.31
C ASN A 72 -7.34 4.86 1.43
N THR A 73 -7.11 5.82 0.53
CA THR A 73 -5.89 6.64 0.51
C THR A 73 -6.13 8.09 0.96
N PHE A 74 -7.31 8.40 1.50
CA PHE A 74 -7.66 9.75 1.96
C PHE A 74 -7.17 9.96 3.41
N GLU A 75 -5.88 10.23 3.55
CA GLU A 75 -5.20 10.53 4.82
C GLU A 75 -5.35 9.41 5.87
N PRO A 76 -4.94 8.17 5.56
CA PRO A 76 -5.17 7.00 6.42
C PRO A 76 -4.56 7.16 7.82
N MET A 77 -3.34 7.70 7.94
CA MET A 77 -2.71 7.93 9.26
C MET A 77 -3.49 8.94 10.11
N GLU A 78 -3.90 10.08 9.53
CA GLU A 78 -4.66 11.09 10.28
C GLU A 78 -5.98 10.53 10.81
N ARG A 79 -6.64 9.68 10.02
CA ARG A 79 -7.86 8.99 10.48
C ARG A 79 -7.59 8.04 11.64
N ILE A 80 -6.50 7.28 11.61
CA ILE A 80 -6.10 6.43 12.74
C ILE A 80 -5.87 7.30 13.98
N TYR A 81 -5.09 8.37 13.83
CA TYR A 81 -4.78 9.29 14.92
C TYR A 81 -6.04 9.89 15.54
N ASP A 82 -6.94 10.43 14.73
CA ASP A 82 -8.14 11.10 15.21
C ASP A 82 -9.14 10.11 15.82
N ARG A 83 -9.35 8.96 15.17
CA ARG A 83 -10.36 7.97 15.61
C ARG A 83 -9.95 7.23 16.86
N MET A 84 -8.67 6.91 17.02
CA MET A 84 -8.13 6.27 18.23
C MET A 84 -7.75 7.30 19.30
N LYS A 85 -7.94 8.60 19.02
CA LYS A 85 -7.48 9.72 19.85
C LYS A 85 -6.02 9.57 20.26
N LEU A 86 -5.18 9.15 19.31
CA LEU A 86 -3.79 8.83 19.55
C LEU A 86 -3.03 10.13 19.87
N PRO A 87 -2.45 10.28 21.08
CA PRO A 87 -1.63 11.44 21.40
C PRO A 87 -0.43 11.51 20.47
N ARG A 88 -0.12 12.73 19.98
CA ARG A 88 1.00 12.98 19.07
C ARG A 88 1.85 14.12 19.59
N ASP A 89 3.16 13.87 19.71
CA ASP A 89 4.16 14.94 19.80
C ASP A 89 4.78 15.15 18.40
N LEU A 90 4.52 16.32 17.82
CA LEU A 90 5.00 16.70 16.49
C LEU A 90 6.23 17.59 16.61
N ARG A 91 7.41 17.04 16.33
CA ARG A 91 8.67 17.79 16.37
C ARG A 91 9.08 18.21 14.96
N ARG A 92 9.00 19.50 14.65
CA ARG A 92 9.31 20.06 13.31
C ARG A 92 10.27 21.24 13.41
N SER A 93 11.20 21.34 12.46
CA SER A 93 12.11 22.48 12.33
C SER A 93 12.57 22.67 10.90
N ALA A 94 12.70 23.91 10.44
CA ALA A 94 13.30 24.17 9.14
C ALA A 94 14.84 24.07 9.15
N SER A 95 15.46 23.99 10.34
CA SER A 95 16.91 23.84 10.50
C SER A 95 17.27 22.35 10.55
N ALA A 96 18.15 21.91 9.64
CA ALA A 96 18.64 20.54 9.60
C ALA A 96 19.27 20.12 10.95
N ASN A 97 20.10 20.98 11.55
CA ASN A 97 20.72 20.70 12.85
C ASN A 97 19.68 20.49 13.96
N LYS A 98 18.63 21.32 14.01
CA LYS A 98 17.58 21.14 15.02
C LYS A 98 16.68 19.94 14.70
N GLY A 99 16.42 19.64 13.43
CA GLY A 99 15.70 18.44 13.00
C GLY A 99 16.43 17.15 13.35
N ARG A 100 17.77 17.16 13.28
CA ARG A 100 18.64 16.08 13.77
C ARG A 100 18.59 15.96 15.29
N GLN A 101 18.74 17.08 16.00
CA GLN A 101 18.68 17.06 17.46
C GLN A 101 17.33 16.52 17.95
N ASN A 102 16.22 16.93 17.34
CA ASN A 102 14.90 16.40 17.69
C ASN A 102 14.79 14.87 17.53
N LEU A 103 15.49 14.29 16.55
CA LEU A 103 15.53 12.84 16.35
C LEU A 103 16.34 12.16 17.45
N ILE A 104 17.52 12.69 17.75
CA ILE A 104 18.37 12.20 18.84
C ILE A 104 17.60 12.28 20.16
N ASP A 105 17.02 13.42 20.49
CA ASP A 105 16.23 13.63 21.71
C ASP A 105 15.09 12.60 21.81
N ALA A 106 14.34 12.38 20.72
CA ALA A 106 13.23 11.43 20.70
C ALA A 106 13.70 9.98 20.99
N LEU A 107 14.82 9.58 20.41
CA LEU A 107 15.39 8.24 20.60
C LEU A 107 15.97 8.08 22.02
N GLU A 108 16.60 9.11 22.59
CA GLU A 108 17.08 9.11 23.99
C GLU A 108 15.92 9.07 25.00
N GLU A 109 14.78 9.68 24.67
CA GLU A 109 13.54 9.59 25.43
C GLU A 109 12.84 8.22 25.29
N GLY A 110 13.33 7.34 24.41
CA GLY A 110 12.79 5.99 24.21
C GLY A 110 11.66 5.89 23.19
N TYR A 111 11.46 6.89 22.34
CA TYR A 111 10.43 6.85 21.30
C TYR A 111 10.95 6.29 19.98
N ALA A 112 10.21 5.33 19.42
CA ALA A 112 10.31 4.94 18.02
C ALA A 112 9.75 6.06 17.13
N ALA A 113 10.64 6.87 16.56
CA ALA A 113 10.25 8.10 15.87
C ALA A 113 9.76 7.82 14.45
N ILE A 114 8.54 8.28 14.11
CA ILE A 114 8.02 8.18 12.75
C ILE A 114 8.44 9.40 11.94
N ALA A 115 9.08 9.18 10.79
CA ALA A 115 9.45 10.22 9.84
C ALA A 115 8.84 9.92 8.46
N SER A 116 8.72 10.93 7.61
CA SER A 116 8.26 10.77 6.21
C SER A 116 9.33 11.28 5.22
N PRO A 117 10.51 10.65 5.18
CA PRO A 117 11.57 11.02 4.24
C PRO A 117 11.14 10.72 2.80
N ASP A 118 11.89 11.27 1.85
CA ASP A 118 11.76 10.87 0.45
C ASP A 118 12.42 9.52 0.18
N GLY A 119 11.61 8.52 -0.13
CA GLY A 119 12.05 7.16 -0.43
C GLY A 119 12.99 7.05 -1.64
N SER A 120 12.96 7.99 -2.59
CA SER A 120 13.89 7.98 -3.74
C SER A 120 15.34 8.29 -3.35
N LEU A 121 15.57 8.87 -2.17
CA LEU A 121 16.93 9.11 -1.64
C LEU A 121 17.38 8.04 -0.64
N LEU A 122 16.51 7.10 -0.27
CA LEU A 122 16.89 5.98 0.58
C LEU A 122 17.42 4.83 -0.28
N PRO A 123 18.70 4.41 -0.10
CA PRO A 123 19.39 3.55 -1.06
C PRO A 123 18.75 2.17 -1.21
N TYR A 124 18.08 1.68 -0.15
CA TYR A 124 17.44 0.36 -0.14
C TYR A 124 16.20 0.25 -1.04
N ASN A 125 15.63 1.37 -1.50
CA ASN A 125 14.41 1.33 -2.32
C ASN A 125 14.65 0.99 -3.79
N ALA A 126 15.90 1.09 -4.27
CA ALA A 126 16.24 0.94 -5.70
C ALA A 126 15.38 1.81 -6.64
N LEU A 127 14.79 2.90 -6.14
CA LEU A 127 13.97 3.79 -6.94
C LEU A 127 14.87 4.77 -7.70
N PRO A 128 14.55 5.11 -8.96
CA PRO A 128 15.25 6.15 -9.67
C PRO A 128 15.03 7.50 -8.97
N TYR A 129 16.07 8.33 -8.99
CA TYR A 129 15.93 9.72 -8.59
C TYR A 129 15.13 10.48 -9.66
N ASP A 130 14.08 11.16 -9.23
CA ASP A 130 13.32 12.09 -10.04
C ASP A 130 13.49 13.48 -9.44
N GLN A 131 13.90 14.50 -10.18
CA GLN A 131 14.10 15.85 -9.65
C GLN A 131 12.79 16.54 -9.24
N ALA A 132 11.71 16.31 -10.00
CA ALA A 132 10.43 16.99 -9.86
C ALA A 132 9.49 16.29 -8.87
N ASN A 133 9.64 14.98 -8.70
CA ASN A 133 8.81 14.17 -7.81
C ASN A 133 9.62 13.61 -6.64
N TRP A 134 8.98 13.51 -5.47
CA TRP A 134 9.51 12.82 -4.30
C TRP A 134 8.46 11.85 -3.77
N HIS A 135 8.92 10.75 -3.19
CA HIS A 135 8.09 9.65 -2.71
C HIS A 135 8.09 9.63 -1.18
N THR A 136 7.31 10.52 -0.59
CA THR A 136 7.15 10.59 0.87
C THR A 136 6.36 9.40 1.38
N MET A 137 7.01 8.53 2.14
CA MET A 137 6.38 7.39 2.81
C MET A 137 6.79 7.36 4.28
N PRO A 138 5.86 7.11 5.21
CA PRO A 138 6.19 7.01 6.63
C PRO A 138 7.01 5.76 6.92
N LEU A 139 8.00 5.91 7.80
CA LEU A 139 8.83 4.82 8.33
C LEU A 139 9.20 5.11 9.79
N VAL A 140 9.68 4.09 10.51
CA VAL A 140 10.19 4.22 11.87
C VAL A 140 11.71 4.33 11.82
N ILE A 141 12.25 5.36 12.45
CA ILE A 141 13.68 5.46 12.77
C ILE A 141 13.83 5.01 14.22
N TYR A 142 14.60 3.95 14.44
CA TYR A 142 14.81 3.39 15.78
C TYR A 142 16.27 3.51 16.25
N GLY A 143 17.17 4.02 15.40
CA GLY A 143 18.49 4.43 15.85
C GLY A 143 19.16 5.43 14.91
N TYR A 144 20.04 6.24 15.47
CA TYR A 144 20.83 7.25 14.75
C TYR A 144 22.17 7.42 15.46
N GLU A 145 23.25 6.96 14.84
CA GLU A 145 24.59 6.92 15.43
C GLU A 145 25.55 7.83 14.64
N PRO A 146 25.73 9.10 15.07
CA PRO A 146 26.57 10.06 14.35
C PRO A 146 28.03 9.65 14.24
N ASP A 147 28.55 8.92 15.24
CA ASP A 147 29.97 8.55 15.32
C ASP A 147 30.33 7.44 14.33
N SER A 148 29.45 6.46 14.12
CA SER A 148 29.61 5.44 13.08
C SER A 148 29.07 5.88 11.72
N GLY A 149 28.25 6.93 11.69
CA GLY A 149 27.59 7.42 10.47
C GLY A 149 26.43 6.53 10.02
N GLU A 150 25.86 5.72 10.92
CA GLU A 150 24.78 4.78 10.62
C GLU A 150 23.44 5.24 11.21
N ALA A 151 22.36 4.97 10.50
CA ALA A 151 21.00 5.11 11.00
C ALA A 151 20.20 3.82 10.72
N TYR A 152 19.33 3.46 11.66
CA TYR A 152 18.57 2.21 11.63
C TYR A 152 17.08 2.46 11.49
N ILE A 153 16.48 1.75 10.54
CA ILE A 153 15.12 1.97 10.04
C ILE A 153 14.32 0.67 10.12
N SER A 154 13.07 0.80 10.58
CA SER A 154 12.00 -0.16 10.35
C SER A 154 11.08 0.40 9.26
N ASP A 155 11.08 -0.26 8.11
CA ASP A 155 10.19 -0.04 6.97
C ASP A 155 9.64 -1.44 6.58
N ARG A 156 8.97 -1.61 5.44
CA ARG A 156 8.22 -2.83 5.03
C ARG A 156 8.99 -4.16 4.97
N SER A 157 10.28 -4.16 5.30
CA SER A 157 11.12 -5.34 5.38
C SER A 157 10.99 -5.99 6.75
N ARG A 158 10.97 -7.33 6.79
CA ARG A 158 11.00 -8.16 8.01
C ARG A 158 12.34 -8.12 8.76
N THR A 159 13.30 -7.36 8.24
CA THR A 159 14.63 -7.17 8.81
C THR A 159 14.92 -5.68 8.97
N SER A 160 15.81 -5.37 9.90
CA SER A 160 16.37 -4.02 10.05
C SER A 160 16.98 -3.52 8.75
N LEU A 161 16.74 -2.25 8.43
CA LEU A 161 17.40 -1.53 7.35
C LEU A 161 18.44 -0.58 7.95
N THR A 162 19.63 -0.57 7.37
CA THR A 162 20.71 0.35 7.73
C THR A 162 21.00 1.29 6.56
N VAL A 163 21.09 2.58 6.84
CA VAL A 163 21.49 3.62 5.87
C VAL A 163 22.54 4.52 6.51
N SER A 164 23.23 5.34 5.69
CA SER A 164 24.08 6.38 6.26
C SER A 164 23.23 7.49 6.91
N THR A 165 23.77 8.15 7.94
CA THR A 165 23.13 9.33 8.53
C THR A 165 22.94 10.45 7.51
N ASP A 166 23.85 10.56 6.55
CA ASP A 166 23.81 11.56 5.48
C ASP A 166 22.67 11.29 4.50
N ASP A 167 22.46 10.04 4.09
CA ASP A 167 21.34 9.66 3.21
C ASP A 167 19.99 9.92 3.90
N LEU A 168 19.86 9.55 5.18
CA LEU A 168 18.65 9.80 5.96
C LEU A 168 18.38 11.31 6.10
N ASP A 169 19.40 12.09 6.44
CA ASP A 169 19.26 13.54 6.59
C ASP A 169 18.90 14.21 5.27
N ALA A 170 19.52 13.80 4.15
CA ALA A 170 19.20 14.28 2.81
C ALA A 170 17.75 13.93 2.41
N ALA A 171 17.34 12.68 2.64
CA ALA A 171 15.98 12.21 2.36
C ALA A 171 14.91 12.98 3.16
N ARG A 172 15.18 13.29 4.43
CA ARG A 172 14.30 14.13 5.27
C ARG A 172 14.31 15.60 4.83
N ALA A 173 15.47 16.13 4.44
CA ALA A 173 15.62 17.53 4.00
C ALA A 173 14.91 17.83 2.67
N ARG A 174 14.83 16.82 1.79
CA ARG A 174 14.20 16.96 0.46
C ARG A 174 12.74 17.38 0.56
N VAL A 175 12.03 16.92 1.58
CA VAL A 175 10.60 17.20 1.82
C VAL A 175 10.44 18.51 2.61
N LYS A 176 10.73 19.65 1.98
CA LYS A 176 10.76 20.98 2.66
C LYS A 176 9.49 21.31 3.45
N LYS A 177 8.31 20.89 2.98
CA LYS A 177 7.02 21.12 3.63
C LYS A 177 6.90 20.42 4.99
N ASP A 178 7.59 19.30 5.16
CA ASP A 178 7.55 18.48 6.38
C ASP A 178 8.46 19.07 7.47
N ARG A 179 9.49 19.84 7.08
CA ARG A 179 10.42 20.52 7.99
C ARG A 179 11.09 19.51 8.94
N HIS A 180 11.72 18.48 8.37
CA HIS A 180 12.41 17.41 9.09
C HIS A 180 11.53 16.76 10.18
N GLY A 181 10.23 16.65 9.93
CA GLY A 181 9.22 16.34 10.92
C GLY A 181 9.37 14.94 11.47
N LEU A 182 9.07 14.84 12.77
CA LEU A 182 8.90 13.57 13.47
C LEU A 182 7.53 13.56 14.13
N THR A 183 6.91 12.39 14.13
CA THR A 183 5.72 12.10 14.91
C THR A 183 6.08 11.07 15.96
N LEU A 184 5.93 11.43 17.23
CA LEU A 184 6.05 10.51 18.35
C LEU A 184 4.65 10.20 18.86
N LEU A 185 4.36 8.91 19.04
CA LEU A 185 3.04 8.44 19.42
C LEU A 185 2.98 8.17 20.92
N GLY A 186 1.88 8.53 21.56
CA GLY A 186 1.50 8.01 22.87
C GLY A 186 0.49 6.86 22.75
N ALA A 187 0.08 6.31 23.90
CA ALA A 187 -0.94 5.26 23.94
C ALA A 187 -2.34 5.81 23.57
N PRO A 188 -3.16 5.04 22.82
CA PRO A 188 -4.52 5.46 22.44
C PRO A 188 -5.48 5.46 23.64
N ASP A 189 -6.64 6.11 23.45
CA ASP A 189 -7.78 5.98 24.35
C ASP A 189 -8.56 4.70 24.01
N ASP A 190 -8.47 3.67 24.86
CA ASP A 190 -9.14 2.39 24.66
C ASP A 190 -10.66 2.54 24.47
N SER A 191 -11.28 3.55 25.11
CA SER A 191 -12.72 3.80 24.97
C SER A 191 -13.10 4.30 23.57
N ALA A 192 -12.13 4.82 22.80
CA ALA A 192 -12.35 5.29 21.44
C ALA A 192 -12.39 4.15 20.41
N LEU A 193 -11.85 2.96 20.73
CA LEU A 193 -11.66 1.87 19.78
C LEU A 193 -12.98 1.45 19.09
N ALA A 194 -14.05 1.24 19.85
CA ALA A 194 -15.33 0.82 19.29
C ALA A 194 -15.89 1.85 18.29
N GLY A 195 -15.76 3.15 18.60
CA GLY A 195 -16.12 4.24 17.69
C GLY A 195 -15.24 4.29 16.45
N ALA A 196 -13.93 4.05 16.62
CA ALA A 196 -12.96 4.01 15.54
C ALA A 196 -13.26 2.91 14.51
N ILE A 197 -13.57 1.69 14.99
CA ILE A 197 -13.96 0.55 14.16
C ILE A 197 -15.21 0.88 13.36
N ARG A 198 -16.27 1.37 14.02
CA ARG A 198 -17.54 1.71 13.35
C ARG A 198 -17.37 2.80 12.29
N ALA A 199 -16.57 3.83 12.59
CA ALA A 199 -16.26 4.89 11.63
C ALA A 199 -15.47 4.37 10.42
N GLY A 200 -14.51 3.46 10.64
CA GLY A 200 -13.77 2.79 9.59
C GLY A 200 -14.65 1.97 8.66
N ILE A 201 -15.54 1.15 9.23
CA ILE A 201 -16.51 0.35 8.45
C ILE A 201 -17.47 1.26 7.66
N ALA A 202 -17.98 2.33 8.29
CA ALA A 202 -18.87 3.28 7.62
C ALA A 202 -18.21 3.93 6.39
N ASP A 203 -16.94 4.31 6.50
CA ASP A 203 -16.16 4.83 5.36
C ASP A 203 -16.02 3.81 4.23
N THR A 204 -15.76 2.54 4.56
CA THR A 204 -15.66 1.47 3.55
C THR A 204 -16.98 1.34 2.79
N VAL A 205 -18.11 1.24 3.52
CA VAL A 205 -19.45 1.17 2.90
C VAL A 205 -19.71 2.40 2.03
N GLN A 206 -19.39 3.59 2.53
CA GLN A 206 -19.59 4.84 1.82
C GLN A 206 -18.77 4.90 0.52
N LEU A 207 -17.45 4.65 0.57
CA LEU A 207 -16.60 4.75 -0.61
C LEU A 207 -16.87 3.68 -1.65
N MET A 208 -17.36 2.51 -1.24
CA MET A 208 -17.71 1.44 -2.16
C MET A 208 -19.04 1.70 -2.88
N THR A 209 -20.01 2.36 -2.22
CA THR A 209 -21.39 2.46 -2.72
C THR A 209 -21.82 3.87 -3.14
N GLU A 210 -21.18 4.91 -2.60
CA GLU A 210 -21.53 6.31 -2.82
C GLU A 210 -20.51 7.05 -3.67
N LYS A 211 -20.85 8.29 -4.08
CA LYS A 211 -19.90 9.17 -4.75
C LYS A 211 -18.92 9.72 -3.69
N PRO A 212 -17.60 9.66 -3.90
CA PRO A 212 -16.64 10.24 -2.97
C PRO A 212 -16.78 11.77 -2.89
N LEU A 213 -16.32 12.36 -1.79
CA LEU A 213 -16.29 13.81 -1.59
C LEU A 213 -15.51 14.56 -2.70
N LYS A 214 -14.45 13.94 -3.21
CA LYS A 214 -13.63 14.45 -4.31
C LYS A 214 -13.54 13.41 -5.42
N GLY A 215 -13.70 13.84 -6.67
CA GLY A 215 -13.58 12.98 -7.84
C GLY A 215 -14.92 12.51 -8.44
N SER A 216 -14.82 11.68 -9.48
CA SER A 216 -15.96 11.11 -10.18
C SER A 216 -16.43 9.82 -9.51
N ALA A 217 -17.74 9.58 -9.49
CA ALA A 217 -18.30 8.30 -9.04
C ALA A 217 -17.83 7.10 -9.88
N ARG A 218 -17.38 7.32 -11.13
CA ARG A 218 -16.82 6.27 -11.99
C ARG A 218 -15.38 5.88 -11.66
N ASN A 219 -14.74 6.61 -10.75
CA ASN A 219 -13.34 6.38 -10.38
C ASN A 219 -13.23 5.64 -9.05
N PHE A 220 -14.33 5.42 -8.32
CA PHE A 220 -14.31 4.74 -7.03
C PHE A 220 -15.43 3.69 -6.87
N GLY A 221 -15.17 2.72 -6.00
CA GLY A 221 -16.12 1.70 -5.56
C GLY A 221 -16.64 0.78 -6.67
N LEU A 222 -17.85 0.24 -6.47
CA LEU A 222 -18.50 -0.67 -7.41
C LEU A 222 -18.69 -0.05 -8.80
N LYS A 223 -18.94 1.27 -8.84
CA LYS A 223 -19.09 2.01 -10.11
C LYS A 223 -17.78 2.07 -10.90
N ALA A 224 -16.63 2.08 -10.23
CA ALA A 224 -15.34 1.99 -10.90
C ALA A 224 -15.04 0.59 -11.43
N LEU A 225 -15.42 -0.48 -10.73
CA LEU A 225 -15.29 -1.84 -11.25
C LEU A 225 -16.11 -2.00 -12.54
N GLN A 226 -17.36 -1.55 -12.54
CA GLN A 226 -18.19 -1.54 -13.74
C GLN A 226 -17.59 -0.67 -14.85
N HIS A 227 -17.07 0.51 -14.49
CA HIS A 227 -16.44 1.40 -15.48
C HIS A 227 -15.20 0.77 -16.10
N TRP A 228 -14.38 0.08 -15.31
CA TRP A 228 -13.19 -0.62 -15.81
C TRP A 228 -13.58 -1.77 -16.73
N ALA A 229 -14.55 -2.59 -16.36
CA ALA A 229 -15.10 -3.64 -17.22
C ALA A 229 -15.61 -3.07 -18.57
N ASP A 230 -16.30 -1.94 -18.55
CA ASP A 230 -16.74 -1.25 -19.76
C ASP A 230 -15.55 -0.80 -20.64
N MET A 231 -14.46 -0.32 -20.04
CA MET A 231 -13.28 0.16 -20.78
C MET A 231 -12.47 -0.99 -21.39
N LEU A 232 -12.52 -2.18 -20.77
CA LEU A 232 -11.95 -3.41 -21.32
C LEU A 232 -12.77 -3.95 -22.50
N ALA A 233 -14.10 -3.80 -22.46
CA ALA A 233 -15.01 -4.31 -23.49
C ALA A 233 -15.09 -3.45 -24.76
N LYS A 234 -14.92 -2.14 -24.64
CA LYS A 234 -15.09 -1.19 -25.75
C LYS A 234 -13.92 -1.21 -26.73
N THR A 235 -14.18 -0.74 -27.94
CA THR A 235 -13.17 -0.50 -28.99
C THR A 235 -13.15 0.95 -29.49
N SER A 236 -13.88 1.83 -28.79
CA SER A 236 -13.94 3.27 -29.05
C SER A 236 -12.78 4.03 -28.40
N LYS A 237 -12.64 5.32 -28.72
CA LYS A 237 -11.70 6.22 -28.01
C LYS A 237 -11.88 6.11 -26.48
N GLY A 238 -10.78 6.09 -25.73
CA GLY A 238 -10.76 5.92 -24.28
C GLY A 238 -10.85 4.47 -23.77
N SER A 239 -11.00 3.48 -24.67
CA SER A 239 -10.99 2.06 -24.30
C SER A 239 -9.57 1.49 -24.27
N TRP A 240 -9.36 0.39 -23.57
CA TRP A 240 -8.08 -0.30 -23.55
C TRP A 240 -7.62 -0.69 -24.96
N ALA A 241 -8.54 -1.13 -25.81
CA ALA A 241 -8.24 -1.51 -27.19
C ALA A 241 -7.74 -0.34 -28.07
N ARG A 242 -7.97 0.91 -27.68
CA ARG A 242 -7.53 2.11 -28.41
C ARG A 242 -6.39 2.85 -27.75
N GLU A 243 -6.37 2.92 -26.43
CA GLU A 243 -5.34 3.64 -25.69
C GLU A 243 -4.06 2.79 -25.53
N TYR A 244 -4.18 1.47 -25.51
CA TYR A 244 -3.07 0.55 -25.22
C TYR A 244 -2.87 -0.43 -26.38
N ALA A 245 -2.14 0.03 -27.39
CA ALA A 245 -1.74 -0.80 -28.52
C ALA A 245 -0.91 -2.01 -28.06
N THR A 246 -1.02 -3.12 -28.80
CA THR A 246 -0.19 -4.32 -28.60
C THR A 246 1.30 -3.96 -28.57
N GLY A 247 2.05 -4.59 -27.66
CA GLY A 247 3.47 -4.32 -27.44
C GLY A 247 3.74 -3.54 -26.15
N ARG A 248 4.74 -2.65 -26.17
CA ARG A 248 5.18 -1.87 -25.00
C ARG A 248 4.06 -1.17 -24.23
N PRO A 249 3.13 -0.44 -24.87
CA PRO A 249 2.06 0.25 -24.14
C PRO A 249 1.15 -0.72 -23.37
N LEU A 250 0.77 -1.85 -24.00
CA LEU A 250 -0.01 -2.89 -23.36
C LEU A 250 0.74 -3.55 -22.20
N LEU A 251 2.00 -3.93 -22.40
CA LEU A 251 2.81 -4.53 -21.33
C LEU A 251 2.94 -3.57 -20.13
N ALA A 252 3.14 -2.28 -20.37
CA ALA A 252 3.24 -1.28 -19.32
C ALA A 252 1.94 -1.13 -18.49
N VAL A 253 0.76 -1.20 -19.13
CA VAL A 253 -0.51 -1.14 -18.39
C VAL A 253 -0.81 -2.42 -17.63
N LEU A 254 -0.39 -3.59 -18.14
CA LEU A 254 -0.50 -4.86 -17.41
C LEU A 254 0.44 -4.87 -16.21
N ILE A 255 1.69 -4.42 -16.36
CA ILE A 255 2.66 -4.26 -15.27
C ILE A 255 2.12 -3.32 -14.20
N SER A 256 1.64 -2.12 -14.57
CA SER A 256 1.11 -1.17 -13.60
C SER A 256 -0.14 -1.71 -12.91
N SER A 257 -1.10 -2.27 -13.65
CA SER A 257 -2.30 -2.89 -13.06
C SER A 257 -1.94 -3.99 -12.06
N TYR A 258 -1.04 -4.90 -12.45
CA TYR A 258 -0.59 -6.00 -11.59
C TYR A 258 0.16 -5.48 -10.37
N THR A 259 1.05 -4.51 -10.52
CA THR A 259 1.80 -3.90 -9.41
C THR A 259 0.86 -3.18 -8.43
N PHE A 260 -0.18 -2.51 -8.92
CA PHE A 260 -1.12 -1.79 -8.08
C PHE A 260 -2.18 -2.69 -7.43
N LEU A 261 -2.42 -3.91 -7.92
CA LEU A 261 -3.31 -4.88 -7.26
C LEU A 261 -2.57 -5.93 -6.43
N GLY A 262 -1.36 -6.28 -6.84
CA GLY A 262 -0.52 -7.30 -6.24
C GLY A 262 0.28 -6.78 -5.06
N PRO A 263 1.30 -7.52 -4.59
CA PRO A 263 1.89 -7.35 -3.27
C PRO A 263 2.78 -6.11 -3.13
N ALA A 264 3.12 -5.47 -4.26
CA ALA A 264 3.85 -4.21 -4.24
C ALA A 264 3.09 -3.12 -3.47
N PHE A 265 3.81 -2.14 -2.94
CA PHE A 265 3.26 -1.11 -2.06
C PHE A 265 2.63 -1.64 -0.76
N GLY A 266 3.07 -2.80 -0.26
CA GLY A 266 2.64 -3.27 1.05
C GLY A 266 1.26 -3.91 1.04
N LYS A 267 1.01 -4.71 0.02
CA LYS A 267 -0.29 -5.25 -0.34
C LYS A 267 -0.27 -6.77 -0.24
N THR A 268 -1.45 -7.37 -0.27
CA THR A 268 -1.61 -8.82 -0.35
C THR A 268 -2.14 -9.23 -1.71
N MET A 269 -2.03 -10.52 -2.05
CA MET A 269 -2.57 -11.04 -3.31
C MET A 269 -4.11 -10.97 -3.38
N GLY A 270 -4.78 -10.77 -2.25
CA GLY A 270 -6.23 -10.57 -2.18
C GLY A 270 -6.68 -9.12 -2.31
N ALA A 271 -5.82 -8.21 -2.79
CA ALA A 271 -6.07 -6.77 -2.82
C ALA A 271 -6.53 -6.23 -1.44
N GLU A 272 -5.90 -6.71 -0.36
CA GLU A 272 -6.20 -6.44 1.05
C GLU A 272 -7.57 -6.91 1.56
N ARG A 273 -8.37 -7.65 0.78
CA ARG A 273 -9.68 -8.15 1.26
C ARG A 273 -9.51 -9.26 2.27
N ASP A 274 -8.43 -10.02 2.17
CA ASP A 274 -7.97 -10.95 3.19
C ASP A 274 -7.65 -10.22 4.51
N VAL A 275 -6.85 -9.16 4.45
CA VAL A 275 -6.52 -8.33 5.63
C VAL A 275 -7.77 -7.64 6.19
N TYR A 276 -8.70 -7.20 5.34
CA TYR A 276 -9.95 -6.61 5.79
C TYR A 276 -10.89 -7.65 6.43
N ALA A 277 -10.87 -8.90 5.97
CA ALA A 277 -11.57 -9.99 6.63
C ALA A 277 -10.95 -10.30 8.01
N ASP A 278 -9.63 -10.25 8.16
CA ASP A 278 -8.98 -10.32 9.49
C ASP A 278 -9.48 -9.20 10.41
N PHE A 279 -9.55 -7.97 9.89
CA PHE A 279 -10.12 -6.83 10.62
C PHE A 279 -11.55 -7.08 11.06
N LEU A 280 -12.41 -7.60 10.17
CA LEU A 280 -13.82 -7.83 10.50
C LEU A 280 -13.99 -8.92 11.58
N ASN A 281 -13.16 -9.95 11.58
CA ASN A 281 -13.13 -10.96 12.64
C ASN A 281 -12.69 -10.36 13.99
N GLU A 282 -11.62 -9.55 13.99
CA GLU A 282 -11.19 -8.84 15.21
C GLU A 282 -12.25 -7.84 15.70
N ALA A 283 -12.88 -7.11 14.77
CA ALA A 283 -13.97 -6.18 15.05
C ALA A 283 -15.22 -6.87 15.59
N ALA A 284 -15.52 -8.10 15.14
CA ALA A 284 -16.61 -8.90 15.67
C ALA A 284 -16.45 -9.15 17.18
N ALA A 285 -15.23 -9.47 17.61
CA ALA A 285 -14.91 -9.63 19.03
C ALA A 285 -14.94 -8.28 19.77
N ALA A 286 -14.31 -7.23 19.22
CA ALA A 286 -14.22 -5.93 19.87
C ALA A 286 -15.57 -5.19 20.02
N LEU A 287 -16.52 -5.44 19.11
CA LEU A 287 -17.85 -4.82 19.11
C LEU A 287 -18.97 -5.74 19.60
N GLU A 288 -18.65 -6.99 19.97
CA GLU A 288 -19.62 -8.06 20.25
C GLU A 288 -20.64 -8.25 19.10
N ALA A 289 -20.17 -8.09 17.85
CA ALA A 289 -20.98 -8.08 16.64
C ALA A 289 -20.70 -9.34 15.80
N ALA A 290 -21.22 -10.49 16.23
CA ALA A 290 -20.93 -11.79 15.60
C ALA A 290 -21.23 -11.85 14.09
N ALA A 291 -22.19 -11.07 13.60
CA ALA A 291 -22.52 -10.98 12.18
C ALA A 291 -21.35 -10.49 11.30
N LEU A 292 -20.36 -9.78 11.87
CA LEU A 292 -19.17 -9.36 11.13
C LEU A 292 -18.28 -10.55 10.72
N ASN A 293 -18.35 -11.70 11.39
CA ASN A 293 -17.64 -12.91 10.97
C ASN A 293 -18.20 -13.47 9.64
N ASP A 294 -19.52 -13.43 9.46
CA ASP A 294 -20.15 -13.85 8.20
C ASP A 294 -19.76 -12.90 7.06
N VAL A 295 -19.68 -11.60 7.34
CA VAL A 295 -19.18 -10.60 6.37
C VAL A 295 -17.69 -10.81 6.06
N ALA A 296 -16.88 -11.18 7.06
CA ALA A 296 -15.48 -11.51 6.85
C ALA A 296 -15.31 -12.67 5.87
N ALA A 297 -16.16 -13.70 5.94
CA ALA A 297 -16.14 -14.81 5.00
C ALA A 297 -16.42 -14.35 3.55
N LEU A 298 -17.37 -13.44 3.34
CA LEU A 298 -17.63 -12.84 2.02
C LEU A 298 -16.43 -12.04 1.49
N TYR A 299 -15.70 -11.34 2.37
CA TYR A 299 -14.46 -10.68 1.96
C TYR A 299 -13.32 -11.67 1.64
N ARG A 300 -13.27 -12.86 2.25
CA ARG A 300 -12.35 -13.92 1.80
C ARG A 300 -12.71 -14.45 0.41
N GLU A 301 -13.99 -14.59 0.11
CA GLU A 301 -14.45 -14.95 -1.25
C GLU A 301 -14.07 -13.86 -2.26
N SER A 302 -14.26 -12.58 -1.89
CA SER A 302 -13.81 -11.44 -2.68
C SER A 302 -12.30 -11.45 -2.89
N ALA A 303 -11.50 -11.73 -1.86
CA ALA A 303 -10.05 -11.87 -1.97
C ALA A 303 -9.63 -12.93 -3.00
N ALA A 304 -10.33 -14.07 -3.01
CA ALA A 304 -10.09 -15.11 -4.01
C ALA A 304 -10.45 -14.66 -5.43
N ALA A 305 -11.53 -13.88 -5.61
CA ALA A 305 -11.87 -13.28 -6.91
C ALA A 305 -10.80 -12.28 -7.37
N TRP A 306 -10.28 -11.45 -6.46
CA TRP A 306 -9.17 -10.54 -6.73
C TRP A 306 -7.90 -11.27 -7.16
N GLN A 307 -7.57 -12.39 -6.51
CA GLN A 307 -6.43 -13.21 -6.90
C GLN A 307 -6.60 -13.78 -8.32
N ARG A 308 -7.79 -14.28 -8.68
CA ARG A 308 -8.07 -14.72 -10.06
C ARG A 308 -7.95 -13.60 -11.09
N LEU A 309 -8.31 -12.37 -10.72
CA LEU A 309 -8.09 -11.19 -11.56
C LEU A 309 -6.60 -10.90 -11.74
N LEU A 310 -5.80 -10.93 -10.67
CA LEU A 310 -4.34 -10.80 -10.77
C LEU A 310 -3.74 -11.86 -11.70
N ASP A 311 -4.18 -13.11 -11.58
CA ASP A 311 -3.73 -14.21 -12.42
C ASP A 311 -4.07 -13.99 -13.91
N SER A 312 -5.15 -13.28 -14.21
CA SER A 312 -5.54 -12.97 -15.59
C SER A 312 -4.75 -11.82 -16.22
N LEU A 313 -4.12 -10.94 -15.43
CA LEU A 313 -3.38 -9.78 -15.95
C LEU A 313 -2.07 -10.18 -16.63
N LEU A 314 -1.38 -11.19 -16.11
CA LEU A 314 -0.06 -11.64 -16.59
C LEU A 314 -0.03 -13.17 -16.70
N PRO A 315 -0.78 -13.79 -17.62
CA PRO A 315 -1.02 -15.22 -17.65
C PRO A 315 0.28 -16.04 -17.89
N GLU A 316 0.31 -17.25 -17.35
CA GLU A 316 1.51 -18.13 -17.36
C GLU A 316 1.82 -18.75 -18.73
N ASP A 317 0.81 -18.86 -19.60
CA ASP A 317 0.93 -19.45 -20.93
C ASP A 317 1.62 -18.54 -21.95
N ALA A 318 1.80 -17.26 -21.63
CA ALA A 318 2.57 -16.30 -22.42
C ALA A 318 3.94 -16.04 -21.76
N PRO A 319 5.07 -16.56 -22.30
CA PRO A 319 6.37 -16.55 -21.61
C PRO A 319 6.83 -15.17 -21.10
N MET A 320 6.70 -14.11 -21.91
CA MET A 320 7.05 -12.75 -21.50
C MET A 320 6.16 -12.22 -20.35
N LEU A 321 4.87 -12.55 -20.35
CA LEU A 321 3.95 -12.12 -19.29
C LEU A 321 4.18 -12.92 -18.00
N SER A 322 4.42 -14.23 -18.12
CA SER A 322 4.83 -15.08 -17.01
C SER A 322 6.14 -14.62 -16.38
N GLU A 323 7.16 -14.27 -17.18
CA GLU A 323 8.43 -13.73 -16.68
C GLU A 323 8.21 -12.39 -15.99
N THR A 324 7.39 -11.51 -16.58
CA THR A 324 7.02 -10.22 -15.99
C THR A 324 6.42 -10.38 -14.60
N ARG A 325 5.47 -11.31 -14.43
CA ARG A 325 4.87 -11.65 -13.14
C ARG A 325 5.94 -12.08 -12.13
N ALA A 326 6.74 -13.08 -12.51
CA ALA A 326 7.77 -13.64 -11.64
C ALA A 326 8.77 -12.58 -11.16
N LEU A 327 9.15 -11.63 -12.02
CA LEU A 327 10.05 -10.54 -11.65
C LEU A 327 9.42 -9.54 -10.67
N ILE A 328 8.12 -9.22 -10.84
CA ILE A 328 7.40 -8.32 -9.92
C ILE A 328 7.26 -8.95 -8.54
N ASP A 329 6.92 -10.23 -8.48
CA ASP A 329 6.78 -10.98 -7.23
C ASP A 329 8.15 -11.14 -6.56
N ARG A 330 9.14 -11.62 -7.31
CA ARG A 330 10.51 -11.84 -6.81
C ARG A 330 11.10 -10.61 -6.16
N LYS A 331 11.06 -9.44 -6.82
CA LYS A 331 11.63 -8.21 -6.25
C LYS A 331 10.90 -7.78 -4.97
N THR A 332 9.59 -8.04 -4.89
CA THR A 332 8.76 -7.68 -3.74
C THR A 332 9.08 -8.59 -2.56
N ASP A 333 9.14 -9.90 -2.78
CA ASP A 333 9.50 -10.88 -1.77
C ASP A 333 10.93 -10.69 -1.26
N LEU A 334 11.89 -10.46 -2.16
CA LEU A 334 13.27 -10.16 -1.79
C LEU A 334 13.37 -8.97 -0.83
N PHE A 335 12.62 -7.90 -1.12
CA PHE A 335 12.61 -6.73 -0.26
C PHE A 335 11.95 -7.02 1.09
N ILE A 336 10.82 -7.73 1.10
CA ILE A 336 10.09 -8.06 2.33
C ILE A 336 10.93 -8.99 3.22
N GLU A 337 11.57 -10.02 2.67
CA GLU A 337 12.29 -11.02 3.49
C GLU A 337 13.70 -10.58 3.88
N SER A 338 14.35 -9.74 3.08
CA SER A 338 15.79 -9.47 3.23
C SER A 338 16.17 -7.99 3.11
N GLY A 339 15.22 -7.10 2.87
CA GLY A 339 15.46 -5.67 2.81
C GLY A 339 16.59 -5.29 1.85
N ALA A 340 17.53 -4.49 2.35
CA ALA A 340 18.67 -4.02 1.57
C ALA A 340 19.70 -5.10 1.22
N ALA A 341 19.68 -6.28 1.85
CA ALA A 341 20.68 -7.32 1.61
C ALA A 341 20.62 -7.89 0.18
N GLN A 342 19.44 -7.82 -0.46
CA GLN A 342 19.20 -8.35 -1.81
C GLN A 342 19.01 -7.24 -2.85
N LEU A 343 19.56 -6.05 -2.57
CA LEU A 343 19.34 -4.85 -3.38
C LEU A 343 19.81 -5.00 -4.85
N ASP A 344 20.90 -5.70 -5.09
CA ASP A 344 21.40 -5.90 -6.45
C ASP A 344 20.49 -6.84 -7.27
N GLU A 345 19.91 -7.86 -6.64
CA GLU A 345 18.92 -8.73 -7.30
C GLU A 345 17.61 -7.98 -7.55
N ILE A 346 17.18 -7.11 -6.62
CA ILE A 346 16.03 -6.22 -6.81
C ILE A 346 16.27 -5.28 -8.00
N ARG A 347 17.45 -4.67 -8.11
CA ARG A 347 17.85 -3.81 -9.25
C ARG A 347 17.87 -4.59 -10.56
N ALA A 348 18.38 -5.82 -10.55
CA ALA A 348 18.36 -6.69 -11.73
C ALA A 348 16.93 -6.98 -12.19
N CYS A 349 15.99 -7.20 -11.26
CA CYS A 349 14.57 -7.36 -11.61
C CYS A 349 14.00 -6.11 -12.30
N TYR A 350 14.29 -4.91 -11.77
CA TYR A 350 13.88 -3.66 -12.41
C TYR A 350 14.47 -3.49 -13.82
N GLN A 351 15.76 -3.78 -14.00
CA GLN A 351 16.42 -3.71 -15.30
C GLN A 351 15.81 -4.70 -16.29
N ARG A 352 15.51 -5.93 -15.85
CA ARG A 352 14.87 -6.94 -16.71
C ARG A 352 13.45 -6.53 -17.10
N LEU A 353 12.65 -5.97 -16.19
CA LEU A 353 11.32 -5.45 -16.50
C LEU A 353 11.36 -4.34 -17.57
N GLU A 354 12.35 -3.44 -17.54
CA GLU A 354 12.53 -2.43 -18.59
C GLU A 354 12.97 -3.04 -19.92
N ALA A 355 13.84 -4.06 -19.88
CA ALA A 355 14.23 -4.80 -21.07
C ALA A 355 13.03 -5.49 -21.73
N LEU A 356 12.16 -6.16 -20.95
CA LEU A 356 10.93 -6.78 -21.45
C LEU A 356 10.00 -5.77 -22.13
N LYS A 357 9.85 -4.57 -21.57
CA LYS A 357 9.09 -3.48 -22.23
C LYS A 357 9.70 -3.05 -23.56
N THR A 358 11.02 -3.05 -23.67
CA THR A 358 11.72 -2.73 -24.92
C THR A 358 11.55 -3.86 -25.94
N GLU A 359 11.70 -5.13 -25.52
CA GLU A 359 11.48 -6.31 -26.37
C GLU A 359 10.05 -6.34 -26.94
N ALA A 360 9.06 -6.02 -26.09
CA ALA A 360 7.65 -5.92 -26.46
C ALA A 360 7.35 -4.89 -27.56
N GLU A 361 8.26 -3.97 -27.89
CA GLU A 361 8.09 -3.07 -29.04
C GLU A 361 8.12 -3.83 -30.38
N SER A 362 8.79 -4.99 -30.42
CA SER A 362 8.97 -5.78 -31.65
C SER A 362 8.52 -7.24 -31.55
N ASP A 363 8.51 -7.82 -30.35
CA ASP A 363 8.27 -9.26 -30.14
C ASP A 363 7.30 -9.50 -28.98
N PHE A 364 6.10 -8.92 -29.08
CA PHE A 364 5.05 -9.16 -28.09
C PHE A 364 4.44 -10.57 -28.29
N PRO A 365 4.25 -11.36 -27.22
CA PRO A 365 3.93 -12.80 -27.35
C PRO A 365 2.52 -13.10 -27.81
N LEU A 366 1.64 -12.11 -27.93
CA LEU A 366 0.23 -12.29 -28.28
C LEU A 366 -0.11 -11.52 -29.57
N SER A 367 -0.84 -12.19 -30.46
CA SER A 367 -1.50 -11.58 -31.62
C SER A 367 -2.61 -10.60 -31.20
N GLU A 368 -3.10 -9.79 -32.14
CA GLU A 368 -4.22 -8.88 -31.87
C GLU A 368 -5.49 -9.60 -31.39
N SER A 369 -5.76 -10.80 -31.90
CA SER A 369 -6.88 -11.65 -31.47
C SER A 369 -6.69 -12.16 -30.05
N GLU A 370 -5.50 -12.68 -29.72
CA GLU A 370 -5.19 -13.17 -28.38
C GLU A 370 -5.19 -12.01 -27.36
N VAL A 371 -4.75 -10.81 -27.74
CA VAL A 371 -4.88 -9.61 -26.91
C VAL A 371 -6.36 -9.25 -26.68
N ALA A 372 -7.24 -9.43 -27.67
CA ALA A 372 -8.67 -9.20 -27.48
C ALA A 372 -9.29 -10.23 -26.51
N GLU A 373 -8.87 -11.49 -26.59
CA GLU A 373 -9.25 -12.55 -25.66
C GLU A 373 -8.73 -12.28 -24.24
N LEU A 374 -7.48 -11.84 -24.10
CA LEU A 374 -6.90 -11.41 -22.82
C LEU A 374 -7.74 -10.30 -22.18
N ARG A 375 -8.09 -9.24 -22.93
CA ARG A 375 -8.94 -8.16 -22.42
C ARG A 375 -10.33 -8.66 -22.01
N ALA A 376 -10.92 -9.57 -22.77
CA ALA A 376 -12.21 -10.18 -22.44
C ALA A 376 -12.12 -11.01 -21.15
N SER A 377 -11.04 -11.78 -20.98
CA SER A 377 -10.76 -12.56 -19.76
C SER A 377 -10.61 -11.64 -18.55
N ILE A 378 -9.81 -10.58 -18.65
CA ILE A 378 -9.65 -9.58 -17.58
C ILE A 378 -11.00 -8.95 -17.24
N ARG A 379 -11.81 -8.57 -18.24
CA ARG A 379 -13.15 -8.00 -18.03
C ARG A 379 -14.03 -8.95 -17.21
N ASP A 380 -14.06 -10.22 -17.56
CA ASP A 380 -14.90 -11.21 -16.88
C ASP A 380 -14.47 -11.39 -15.42
N ARG A 381 -13.16 -11.33 -15.14
CA ARG A 381 -12.64 -11.31 -13.75
C ARG A 381 -12.96 -10.03 -12.99
N VAL A 382 -12.96 -8.87 -13.65
CA VAL A 382 -13.40 -7.61 -13.03
C VAL A 382 -14.89 -7.66 -12.66
N LEU A 383 -15.73 -8.27 -13.51
CA LEU A 383 -17.15 -8.45 -13.22
C LEU A 383 -17.39 -9.42 -12.06
N GLU A 384 -16.66 -10.53 -12.02
CA GLU A 384 -16.67 -11.47 -10.89
C GLU A 384 -16.31 -10.78 -9.57
N VAL A 385 -15.23 -9.98 -9.57
CA VAL A 385 -14.84 -9.15 -8.43
C VAL A 385 -15.97 -8.17 -8.05
N SER A 386 -16.58 -7.51 -9.04
CA SER A 386 -17.68 -6.57 -8.81
C SER A 386 -18.89 -7.21 -8.12
N GLU A 387 -19.23 -8.45 -8.48
CA GLU A 387 -20.32 -9.20 -7.87
C GLU A 387 -19.99 -9.59 -6.42
N ALA A 388 -18.80 -10.14 -6.18
CA ALA A 388 -18.34 -10.51 -4.84
C ALA A 388 -18.27 -9.30 -3.90
N GLU A 389 -17.74 -8.17 -4.38
CA GLU A 389 -17.66 -6.91 -3.62
C GLU A 389 -19.04 -6.33 -3.33
N ALA A 390 -19.98 -6.41 -4.28
CA ALA A 390 -21.34 -5.94 -4.08
C ALA A 390 -22.06 -6.74 -3.00
N ALA A 391 -21.89 -8.07 -2.99
CA ALA A 391 -22.43 -8.95 -1.95
C ALA A 391 -21.81 -8.62 -0.58
N ALA A 392 -20.48 -8.53 -0.50
CA ALA A 392 -19.76 -8.26 0.74
C ALA A 392 -20.12 -6.89 1.33
N VAL A 393 -20.14 -5.82 0.53
CA VAL A 393 -20.44 -4.47 1.04
C VAL A 393 -21.92 -4.31 1.43
N LEU A 394 -22.84 -5.00 0.76
CA LEU A 394 -24.25 -5.00 1.15
C LEU A 394 -24.45 -5.70 2.49
N ALA A 395 -23.81 -6.85 2.69
CA ALA A 395 -23.82 -7.56 3.97
C ALA A 395 -23.16 -6.73 5.08
N LEU A 396 -22.03 -6.07 4.79
CA LEU A 396 -21.35 -5.17 5.72
C LEU A 396 -22.27 -4.02 6.16
N LYS A 397 -22.97 -3.39 5.21
CA LYS A 397 -23.96 -2.35 5.50
C LYS A 397 -25.09 -2.87 6.39
N GLY A 398 -25.56 -4.09 6.16
CA GLY A 398 -26.58 -4.73 6.99
C GLY A 398 -26.10 -5.04 8.41
N ALA A 399 -24.84 -5.45 8.58
CA ALA A 399 -24.27 -5.82 9.88
C ALA A 399 -23.99 -4.63 10.81
N ILE A 400 -23.93 -3.40 10.27
CA ILE A 400 -23.70 -2.16 11.05
C ILE A 400 -24.95 -1.29 11.21
N SER A 401 -26.05 -1.63 10.53
CA SER A 401 -27.35 -0.96 10.66
C SER A 401 -28.09 -1.50 11.87
#